data_AF-A0A7Z0VNX8-F1
#
_entry.id   AF-A0A7Z0VNX8-F1
#
_cell.length_a   1.000
_cell.length_b   1.000
_cell.length_c   1.000
_cell.angle_alpha   90.00
_cell.angle_beta   90.00
_cell.angle_gamma   90.00
#
_symmetry.space_group_name_H-M   'P 1'
#
loop_
_entity.id
_entity.type
_entity.pdbx_description
1 polymer ?
#
loop_
_entity_poly.entity_id
_entity_poly.type
_entity_poly.pdbx_seq_one_letter_code
_entity_poly.pdbx_strand_id
1 'polypeptide(L)'
;MFAFDGIWIDRDSTDPRMAITSNVELFRQYYEQANGLGSSEYIPGVGTDGNIDSIFGGGFAVGARDRIEQAVELLQAHLMDLDDRMIDIVGFSRGAAMAREFANVILGMQANGEFDDPTYGQPFTIRFMGLFDSVSTNMVDGSATNSCGFLYDFTISDRIGHVAQAYALNEHRPLFPLDSIDHSGGGGLSANRVEQGFLGAHSDLGGGYNRNDQGVAQNGDLSDIPLQWMVNQAERAGIEMGELSLEHRTISNPTLHDSGGNIDRVIRYPDDPDWNAQQQQNLLNPEESGGSQPVYQRDDPLYQQLEPYIDRSTAQDGVVGIIDIDAYDSWLNQHRSVDVLY
;
A
#
# COMPACT_ATOMS: atom_id res chain seq x y z
N MET A 1 -12.54 7.60 7.17
CA MET A 1 -11.34 6.98 6.56
C MET A 1 -11.61 6.62 5.10
N PHE A 2 -10.64 6.75 4.20
CA PHE A 2 -10.69 6.25 2.81
C PHE A 2 -9.77 5.05 2.65
N ALA A 3 -10.29 3.93 2.13
CA ALA A 3 -9.58 2.67 1.98
C ALA A 3 -9.48 2.26 0.50
N PHE A 4 -8.26 2.27 -0.06
CA PHE A 4 -8.00 2.02 -1.48
C PHE A 4 -7.37 0.64 -1.69
N ASP A 5 -8.11 -0.30 -2.26
CA ASP A 5 -7.62 -1.68 -2.42
C ASP A 5 -6.74 -1.89 -3.67
N GLY A 6 -6.01 -3.00 -3.68
CA GLY A 6 -5.16 -3.44 -4.77
C GLY A 6 -5.95 -3.88 -6.00
N ILE A 7 -5.27 -3.99 -7.14
CA ILE A 7 -5.90 -4.35 -8.42
C ILE A 7 -6.66 -5.66 -8.34
N TRP A 8 -7.78 -5.74 -9.05
CA TRP A 8 -8.65 -6.92 -9.05
C TRP A 8 -9.21 -7.32 -7.68
N ILE A 9 -9.10 -6.46 -6.65
CA ILE A 9 -9.67 -6.74 -5.33
C ILE A 9 -10.94 -5.92 -5.17
N ASP A 10 -12.04 -6.63 -4.96
CA ASP A 10 -13.36 -6.08 -4.66
C ASP A 10 -14.11 -6.99 -3.71
N ARG A 11 -14.28 -6.52 -2.48
CA ARG A 11 -14.99 -7.23 -1.40
C ARG A 11 -16.45 -7.52 -1.75
N ASP A 12 -17.08 -6.69 -2.57
CA ASP A 12 -18.49 -6.77 -2.92
C ASP A 12 -18.69 -7.61 -4.20
N SER A 13 -17.59 -8.06 -4.82
CA SER A 13 -17.62 -8.90 -6.00
C SER A 13 -18.14 -10.30 -5.70
N THR A 14 -18.99 -10.82 -6.58
CA THR A 14 -19.40 -12.24 -6.56
C THR A 14 -18.40 -13.15 -7.28
N ASP A 15 -17.36 -12.58 -7.91
CA ASP A 15 -16.31 -13.36 -8.58
C ASP A 15 -15.25 -13.78 -7.55
N PRO A 16 -15.06 -15.08 -7.28
CA PRO A 16 -14.09 -15.55 -6.29
C PRO A 16 -12.64 -15.17 -6.61
N ARG A 17 -12.35 -14.77 -7.86
CA ARG A 17 -11.03 -14.27 -8.26
C ARG A 17 -10.76 -12.86 -7.74
N MET A 18 -11.82 -12.11 -7.43
CA MET A 18 -11.79 -10.70 -7.00
C MET A 18 -12.23 -10.49 -5.55
N ALA A 19 -13.05 -11.42 -5.02
CA ALA A 19 -13.49 -11.47 -3.63
C ALA A 19 -12.37 -11.94 -2.69
N ILE A 20 -11.24 -11.24 -2.72
CA ILE A 20 -10.07 -11.49 -1.90
C ILE A 20 -10.14 -10.58 -0.67
N THR A 21 -9.94 -11.13 0.51
CA THR A 21 -9.77 -10.32 1.72
C THR A 21 -8.33 -9.78 1.77
N SER A 22 -8.19 -8.47 1.55
CA SER A 22 -6.93 -7.74 1.68
C SER A 22 -6.74 -7.21 3.09
N ASN A 23 -5.51 -6.79 3.41
CA ASN A 23 -5.21 -6.04 4.62
C ASN A 23 -5.85 -4.64 4.63
N VAL A 24 -6.18 -4.08 3.47
CA VAL A 24 -6.97 -2.83 3.40
C VAL A 24 -8.37 -3.07 3.94
N GLU A 25 -9.03 -4.14 3.50
CA GLU A 25 -10.35 -4.51 3.99
C GLU A 25 -10.32 -4.92 5.47
N LEU A 26 -9.32 -5.71 5.91
CA LEU A 26 -9.19 -6.06 7.33
C LEU A 26 -8.95 -4.83 8.21
N PHE A 27 -8.00 -3.97 7.84
CA PHE A 27 -7.74 -2.72 8.56
C PHE A 27 -9.02 -1.87 8.67
N ARG A 28 -9.77 -1.76 7.57
CA ARG A 28 -11.04 -1.04 7.53
C ARG A 28 -12.10 -1.65 8.46
N GLN A 29 -12.21 -2.97 8.53
CA GLN A 29 -13.13 -3.64 9.46
C GLN A 29 -12.80 -3.31 10.92
N TYR A 30 -11.51 -3.37 11.30
CA TYR A 30 -11.07 -3.00 12.64
C TYR A 30 -11.27 -1.50 12.91
N TYR A 31 -11.06 -0.64 11.93
CA TYR A 31 -11.37 0.79 12.03
C TYR A 31 -12.86 1.02 12.32
N GLU A 32 -13.77 0.42 11.54
CA GLU A 32 -15.23 0.58 11.75
C GLU A 32 -15.73 -0.05 13.04
N GLN A 33 -15.09 -1.12 13.53
CA GLN A 33 -15.43 -1.72 14.82
C GLN A 33 -15.26 -0.71 15.96
N ALA A 34 -14.25 0.14 15.91
CA ALA A 34 -14.00 1.18 16.91
C ALA A 34 -14.77 2.49 16.64
N ASN A 35 -14.86 2.90 15.37
CA ASN A 35 -15.37 4.23 15.00
C ASN A 35 -16.83 4.24 14.52
N GLY A 36 -17.46 3.06 14.37
CA GLY A 36 -18.85 2.90 13.94
C GLY A 36 -18.99 2.54 12.46
N LEU A 37 -20.09 1.84 12.14
CA LEU A 37 -20.41 1.49 10.74
C LEU A 37 -20.58 2.75 9.89
N GLY A 38 -19.94 2.79 8.72
CA GLY A 38 -19.98 3.95 7.83
C GLY A 38 -18.95 5.03 8.18
N SER A 39 -18.04 4.78 9.13
CA SER A 39 -16.89 5.67 9.37
C SER A 39 -15.80 5.54 8.30
N SER A 40 -15.99 4.66 7.31
CA SER A 40 -15.05 4.41 6.23
C SER A 40 -15.71 4.37 4.85
N GLU A 41 -14.99 4.86 3.86
CA GLU A 41 -15.31 4.72 2.44
C GLU A 41 -14.35 3.71 1.82
N TYR A 42 -14.90 2.67 1.19
CA TYR A 42 -14.12 1.64 0.49
C TYR A 42 -14.10 1.93 -1.00
N ILE A 43 -12.89 2.04 -1.54
CA ILE A 43 -12.62 2.27 -2.95
C ILE A 43 -12.01 0.97 -3.51
N PRO A 44 -12.75 0.21 -4.33
CA PRO A 44 -12.23 -1.05 -4.86
C PRO A 44 -11.03 -0.83 -5.78
N GLY A 45 -10.28 -1.90 -6.00
CA GLY A 45 -9.18 -1.88 -6.95
C GLY A 45 -9.62 -1.61 -8.38
N VAL A 46 -8.71 -1.05 -9.18
CA VAL A 46 -8.92 -0.93 -10.62
C VAL A 46 -9.04 -2.32 -11.27
N GLY A 47 -9.96 -2.44 -12.24
CA GLY A 47 -10.23 -3.67 -12.99
C GLY A 47 -11.48 -4.44 -12.53
N THR A 48 -12.09 -4.09 -11.41
CA THR A 48 -13.17 -4.90 -10.80
C THR A 48 -14.53 -4.77 -11.51
N ASP A 49 -14.71 -3.76 -12.35
CA ASP A 49 -15.97 -3.46 -13.07
C ASP A 49 -16.21 -4.36 -14.31
N GLY A 50 -15.48 -5.46 -14.45
CA GLY A 50 -15.70 -6.48 -15.49
C GLY A 50 -15.03 -6.21 -16.85
N ASN A 51 -14.21 -5.16 -16.97
CA ASN A 51 -13.42 -4.87 -18.18
C ASN A 51 -11.94 -5.28 -17.97
N ILE A 52 -11.61 -6.52 -18.36
CA ILE A 52 -10.33 -7.20 -18.07
C ILE A 52 -9.19 -6.75 -19.01
N ASP A 53 -9.51 -6.19 -20.18
CA ASP A 53 -8.51 -5.96 -21.24
C ASP A 53 -7.62 -4.70 -21.03
N SER A 54 -7.78 -3.96 -19.94
CA SER A 54 -7.15 -2.65 -19.72
C SER A 54 -5.94 -2.61 -18.76
N ILE A 55 -5.62 -3.73 -18.10
CA ILE A 55 -4.75 -3.79 -16.90
C ILE A 55 -3.29 -3.40 -17.16
N PHE A 56 -2.78 -3.67 -18.35
CA PHE A 56 -1.38 -3.44 -18.71
C PHE A 56 -1.21 -2.31 -19.74
N GLY A 57 -2.27 -1.54 -20.01
CA GLY A 57 -2.28 -0.41 -20.94
C GLY A 57 -2.87 0.86 -20.32
N GLY A 58 -3.10 1.90 -21.13
CA GLY A 58 -3.59 3.20 -20.66
C GLY A 58 -4.96 3.20 -19.95
N GLY A 59 -5.72 2.10 -20.01
CA GLY A 59 -6.99 1.98 -19.27
C GLY A 59 -6.80 1.78 -17.76
N PHE A 60 -5.61 1.37 -17.29
CA PHE A 60 -5.29 1.36 -15.86
C PHE A 60 -5.31 2.78 -15.27
N ALA A 61 -4.61 3.71 -15.93
CA ALA A 61 -4.58 5.12 -15.55
C ALA A 61 -5.99 5.71 -15.53
N VAL A 62 -6.81 5.44 -16.56
CA VAL A 62 -8.22 5.90 -16.60
C VAL A 62 -9.00 5.37 -15.40
N GLY A 63 -8.96 4.07 -15.13
CA GLY A 63 -9.68 3.51 -13.98
C GLY A 63 -9.20 4.09 -12.65
N ALA A 64 -7.90 4.35 -12.50
CA ALA A 64 -7.38 5.02 -11.32
C ALA A 64 -7.92 6.45 -11.17
N ARG A 65 -8.00 7.23 -12.26
CA ARG A 65 -8.61 8.58 -12.26
C ARG A 65 -10.05 8.52 -11.75
N ASP A 66 -10.85 7.61 -12.28
CA ASP A 66 -12.26 7.47 -11.90
C ASP A 66 -12.42 7.14 -10.41
N ARG A 67 -11.54 6.29 -9.84
CA ARG A 67 -11.54 5.96 -8.41
C ARG A 67 -11.10 7.13 -7.52
N ILE A 68 -10.15 7.95 -7.96
CA ILE A 68 -9.73 9.15 -7.24
C ILE A 68 -10.85 10.20 -7.24
N GLU A 69 -11.49 10.41 -8.39
CA GLU A 69 -12.64 11.33 -8.52
C GLU A 69 -13.79 10.93 -7.61
N GLN A 70 -14.14 9.64 -7.61
CA GLN A 70 -15.14 9.09 -6.70
C GLN A 70 -14.78 9.37 -5.23
N ALA A 71 -13.52 9.18 -4.83
CA ALA A 71 -13.08 9.45 -3.46
C ALA A 71 -13.17 10.95 -3.10
N VAL A 72 -12.87 11.84 -4.06
CA VAL A 72 -13.01 13.30 -3.87
C VAL A 72 -14.48 13.69 -3.71
N GLU A 73 -15.39 13.14 -4.53
CA GLU A 73 -16.83 13.37 -4.41
C GLU A 73 -17.37 12.91 -3.05
N LEU A 74 -16.95 11.73 -2.59
CA LEU A 74 -17.30 11.20 -1.27
C LEU A 74 -16.77 12.10 -0.14
N LEU A 75 -15.54 12.61 -0.26
CA LEU A 75 -14.99 13.57 0.70
C LEU A 75 -15.80 14.86 0.74
N GLN A 76 -16.14 15.41 -0.43
CA GLN A 76 -16.96 16.62 -0.50
C GLN A 76 -18.32 16.42 0.19
N ALA A 77 -18.99 15.30 -0.07
CA ALA A 77 -20.25 14.97 0.60
C ALA A 77 -20.06 14.84 2.13
N HIS A 78 -19.02 14.13 2.58
CA HIS A 78 -18.69 13.97 3.99
C HIS A 78 -18.48 15.32 4.70
N LEU A 79 -17.70 16.22 4.10
CA LEU A 79 -17.40 17.53 4.68
C LEU A 79 -18.62 18.45 4.76
N MET A 80 -19.64 18.25 3.92
CA MET A 80 -20.90 18.99 3.98
C MET A 80 -21.84 18.45 5.07
N ASP A 81 -21.87 17.13 5.27
CA ASP A 81 -22.88 16.46 6.09
C ASP A 81 -22.41 16.19 7.54
N LEU A 82 -21.10 16.13 7.76
CA LEU A 82 -20.51 15.72 9.03
C LEU A 82 -19.58 16.81 9.58
N ASP A 83 -19.38 16.80 10.90
CA ASP A 83 -18.47 17.70 11.63
C ASP A 83 -17.04 17.13 11.72
N ASP A 84 -16.82 15.88 11.31
CA ASP A 84 -15.49 15.28 11.31
C ASP A 84 -14.60 15.92 10.23
N ARG A 85 -13.37 16.26 10.63
CA ARG A 85 -12.36 16.95 9.80
C ARG A 85 -11.05 16.20 9.77
N MET A 86 -11.00 14.99 10.34
CA MET A 86 -9.84 14.13 10.33
C MET A 86 -9.98 13.11 9.21
N ILE A 87 -9.09 13.20 8.23
CA ILE A 87 -9.04 12.28 7.11
C ILE A 87 -7.95 11.27 7.39
N ASP A 88 -8.32 10.00 7.46
CA ASP A 88 -7.40 8.87 7.49
C ASP A 88 -7.47 8.13 6.18
N ILE A 89 -6.32 7.67 5.68
CA ILE A 89 -6.20 7.01 4.39
C ILE A 89 -5.45 5.69 4.58
N VAL A 90 -5.90 4.63 3.92
CA VAL A 90 -5.17 3.36 3.84
C VAL A 90 -5.18 2.85 2.40
N GLY A 91 -4.11 2.20 1.94
CA GLY A 91 -4.12 1.55 0.64
C GLY A 91 -3.07 0.46 0.45
N PHE A 92 -3.30 -0.40 -0.54
CA PHE A 92 -2.39 -1.50 -0.91
C PHE A 92 -2.05 -1.47 -2.40
N SER A 93 -0.80 -1.75 -2.76
CA SER A 93 -0.36 -1.89 -4.16
C SER A 93 -0.58 -0.61 -4.97
N ARG A 94 -1.32 -0.70 -6.08
CA ARG A 94 -1.79 0.46 -6.84
C ARG A 94 -2.86 1.26 -6.10
N GLY A 95 -3.60 0.64 -5.17
CA GLY A 95 -4.44 1.34 -4.20
C GLY A 95 -3.64 2.24 -3.27
N ALA A 96 -2.44 1.83 -2.85
CA ALA A 96 -1.53 2.70 -2.10
C ALA A 96 -1.04 3.88 -2.94
N ALA A 97 -0.76 3.67 -4.24
CA ALA A 97 -0.46 4.78 -5.15
C ALA A 97 -1.66 5.72 -5.36
N MET A 98 -2.89 5.18 -5.47
CA MET A 98 -4.11 5.99 -5.50
C MET A 98 -4.33 6.77 -4.20
N ALA A 99 -4.01 6.18 -3.04
CA ALA A 99 -4.08 6.84 -1.73
C ALA A 99 -3.12 8.04 -1.63
N ARG A 100 -1.88 7.90 -2.15
CA ARG A 100 -0.89 8.99 -2.23
C ARG A 100 -1.40 10.12 -3.13
N GLU A 101 -1.87 9.76 -4.32
CA GLU A 101 -2.44 10.70 -5.29
C GLU A 101 -3.66 11.43 -4.72
N PHE A 102 -4.61 10.70 -4.13
CA PHE A 102 -5.80 11.26 -3.51
C PHE A 102 -5.43 12.30 -2.44
N ALA A 103 -4.46 12.01 -1.57
CA ALA A 103 -4.00 12.97 -0.57
C ALA A 103 -3.43 14.26 -1.20
N ASN A 104 -2.60 14.13 -2.24
CA ASN A 104 -2.02 15.29 -2.92
C ASN A 104 -3.10 16.11 -3.65
N VAL A 105 -4.07 15.45 -4.28
CA VAL A 105 -5.23 16.11 -4.92
C VAL A 105 -6.03 16.91 -3.91
N ILE A 106 -6.48 16.31 -2.80
CA ILE A 106 -7.34 17.03 -1.84
C ILE A 106 -6.58 18.15 -1.12
N LEU A 107 -5.28 17.96 -0.84
CA LEU A 107 -4.43 19.02 -0.28
C LEU A 107 -4.21 20.17 -1.27
N GLY A 108 -4.08 19.86 -2.56
CA GLY A 108 -3.99 20.82 -3.65
C GLY A 108 -5.28 21.62 -3.81
N MET A 109 -6.43 20.94 -3.87
CA MET A 109 -7.77 21.55 -3.89
C MET A 109 -7.97 22.47 -2.67
N GLN A 110 -7.61 22.02 -1.46
CA GLN A 110 -7.66 22.86 -0.26
C GLN A 110 -6.73 24.08 -0.35
N ALA A 111 -5.52 23.94 -0.90
CA ALA A 111 -4.61 25.06 -1.09
C ALA A 111 -5.14 26.08 -2.13
N ASN A 112 -5.92 25.60 -3.11
CA ASN A 112 -6.55 26.42 -4.14
C ASN A 112 -7.89 27.04 -3.71
N GLY A 113 -8.34 26.78 -2.47
CA GLY A 113 -9.58 27.33 -1.91
C GLY A 113 -10.86 26.62 -2.36
N GLU A 114 -10.77 25.40 -2.91
CA GLU A 114 -11.95 24.65 -3.37
C GLU A 114 -12.85 24.18 -2.21
N PHE A 115 -12.32 24.17 -0.98
CA PHE A 115 -13.05 23.89 0.25
C PHE A 115 -13.33 25.15 1.09
N ASP A 116 -13.18 26.36 0.53
CA ASP A 116 -13.42 27.62 1.25
C ASP A 116 -14.92 27.98 1.34
N ASP A 117 -15.79 27.28 0.61
CA ASP A 117 -17.24 27.46 0.75
C ASP A 117 -17.66 27.10 2.19
N PRO A 118 -18.38 27.99 2.91
CA PRO A 118 -18.81 27.73 4.28
C PRO A 118 -19.62 26.43 4.47
N THR A 119 -20.19 25.88 3.41
CA THR A 119 -20.88 24.57 3.43
C THR A 119 -19.96 23.41 3.79
N TYR A 120 -18.66 23.49 3.50
CA TYR A 120 -17.67 22.48 3.91
C TYR A 120 -17.18 22.65 5.36
N GLY A 121 -17.52 23.77 6.01
CA GLY A 121 -17.11 24.06 7.38
C GLY A 121 -15.63 24.44 7.51
N GLN A 122 -14.97 23.94 8.56
CA GLN A 122 -13.55 24.22 8.80
C GLN A 122 -12.64 23.38 7.88
N PRO A 123 -11.40 23.83 7.61
CA PRO A 123 -10.42 23.03 6.86
C PRO A 123 -10.20 21.66 7.48
N PHE A 124 -10.07 20.64 6.64
CA PHE A 124 -9.74 19.29 7.10
C PHE A 124 -8.23 19.12 7.34
N THR A 125 -7.88 18.03 8.01
CA THR A 125 -6.51 17.59 8.25
C THR A 125 -6.39 16.12 7.87
N ILE A 126 -5.37 15.75 7.11
CA ILE A 126 -5.03 14.34 6.90
C ILE A 126 -4.21 13.88 8.12
N ARG A 127 -4.81 13.09 8.99
CA ARG A 127 -4.17 12.62 10.23
C ARG A 127 -3.21 11.47 9.96
N PHE A 128 -3.60 10.51 9.13
CA PHE A 128 -2.85 9.28 8.91
C PHE A 128 -2.92 8.81 7.46
N MET A 129 -1.82 8.22 6.98
CA MET A 129 -1.79 7.44 5.75
C MET A 129 -1.02 6.13 5.97
N GLY A 130 -1.71 5.00 5.84
CA GLY A 130 -1.15 3.66 5.93
C GLY A 130 -1.02 3.01 4.55
N LEU A 131 0.17 2.59 4.16
CA LEU A 131 0.46 2.04 2.83
C LEU A 131 1.03 0.63 2.94
N PHE A 132 0.49 -0.28 2.15
CA PHE A 132 1.06 -1.62 1.95
C PHE A 132 1.66 -1.68 0.53
N ASP A 133 2.98 -1.83 0.45
CA ASP A 133 3.81 -2.05 -0.74
C ASP A 133 3.36 -1.24 -1.97
N SER A 134 3.55 0.08 -1.91
CA SER A 134 3.08 1.02 -2.95
C SER A 134 3.72 0.76 -4.32
N VAL A 135 2.88 0.61 -5.35
CA VAL A 135 3.30 0.38 -6.74
C VAL A 135 2.47 1.26 -7.68
N SER A 136 3.07 2.23 -8.36
CA SER A 136 2.37 3.14 -9.30
C SER A 136 2.50 2.76 -10.78
N THR A 137 3.05 1.58 -11.11
CA THR A 137 3.23 1.16 -12.51
C THR A 137 1.93 1.21 -13.31
N ASN A 138 2.00 1.87 -14.48
CA ASN A 138 0.92 2.13 -15.42
C ASN A 138 -0.17 3.11 -14.94
N MET A 139 0.09 3.88 -13.86
CA MET A 139 -0.81 4.95 -13.41
C MET A 139 -0.58 6.29 -14.11
N VAL A 140 0.57 6.49 -14.76
CA VAL A 140 0.94 7.77 -15.39
C VAL A 140 1.03 7.62 -16.90
N ASP A 141 0.33 8.47 -17.64
CA ASP A 141 0.36 8.56 -19.11
C ASP A 141 1.14 9.80 -19.60
N GLY A 142 2.33 10.05 -19.06
CA GLY A 142 3.31 10.97 -19.66
C GLY A 142 3.01 12.47 -19.61
N SER A 143 1.74 12.86 -19.53
CA SER A 143 1.31 14.26 -19.71
C SER A 143 -0.14 14.55 -19.29
N ALA A 144 -0.94 13.57 -18.87
CA ALA A 144 -2.32 13.87 -18.50
C ALA A 144 -2.54 14.02 -16.99
N THR A 145 -3.28 15.08 -16.70
CA THR A 145 -3.86 15.34 -15.39
C THR A 145 -4.87 14.26 -15.03
N ASN A 146 -5.08 14.01 -13.75
CA ASN A 146 -6.30 13.36 -13.27
C ASN A 146 -7.54 14.21 -13.64
N SER A 147 -8.74 13.67 -13.39
CA SER A 147 -9.99 14.37 -13.69
C SER A 147 -10.19 15.64 -12.84
N CYS A 148 -9.47 15.78 -11.74
CA CYS A 148 -9.41 17.00 -10.93
C CYS A 148 -8.42 18.05 -11.46
N GLY A 149 -7.74 17.80 -12.60
CA GLY A 149 -6.83 18.76 -13.23
C GLY A 149 -5.41 18.82 -12.63
N PHE A 150 -5.04 17.89 -11.75
CA PHE A 150 -3.68 17.79 -11.20
C PHE A 150 -2.86 16.75 -11.97
N LEU A 151 -1.55 17.00 -12.13
CA LEU A 151 -0.64 15.95 -12.58
C LEU A 151 -0.55 14.87 -11.50
N TYR A 152 -0.41 13.61 -11.92
CA TYR A 152 -0.15 12.53 -10.99
C TYR A 152 1.09 12.84 -10.15
N ASP A 153 0.91 12.79 -8.84
CA ASP A 153 1.86 13.08 -7.81
C ASP A 153 1.77 11.99 -6.73
N PHE A 154 2.72 11.07 -6.78
CA PHE A 154 2.88 10.04 -5.74
C PHE A 154 3.86 10.49 -4.65
N THR A 155 4.24 11.75 -4.54
CA THR A 155 5.07 12.18 -3.40
C THR A 155 4.27 12.16 -2.09
N ILE A 156 4.96 12.27 -0.96
CA ILE A 156 4.31 12.35 0.35
C ILE A 156 4.35 13.79 0.83
N SER A 157 3.19 14.44 0.90
CA SER A 157 3.10 15.81 1.42
C SER A 157 3.48 15.89 2.90
N ASP A 158 4.27 16.90 3.28
CA ASP A 158 4.57 17.23 4.68
C ASP A 158 3.34 17.61 5.51
N ARG A 159 2.21 17.91 4.83
CA ARG A 159 0.94 18.25 5.50
C ARG A 159 0.21 17.05 6.08
N ILE A 160 0.65 15.82 5.78
CA ILE A 160 0.07 14.59 6.34
C ILE A 160 0.65 14.35 7.74
N GLY A 161 -0.24 14.15 8.72
CA GLY A 161 0.09 13.99 10.14
C GLY A 161 1.10 12.88 10.40
N HIS A 162 0.76 11.63 10.06
CA HIS A 162 1.63 10.45 10.17
C HIS A 162 1.52 9.58 8.91
N VAL A 163 2.63 9.04 8.41
CA VAL A 163 2.61 8.09 7.28
C VAL A 163 3.42 6.86 7.64
N ALA A 164 2.83 5.71 7.41
CA ALA A 164 3.46 4.41 7.59
C ALA A 164 3.39 3.62 6.29
N GLN A 165 4.52 3.10 5.82
CA GLN A 165 4.58 2.20 4.67
C GLN A 165 5.24 0.87 5.06
N ALA A 166 4.52 -0.23 4.88
CA ALA A 166 5.09 -1.57 4.88
C ALA A 166 5.55 -1.92 3.46
N TYR A 167 6.72 -2.52 3.26
CA TYR A 167 7.18 -2.95 1.93
C TYR A 167 7.78 -4.35 1.91
N ALA A 168 7.62 -5.02 0.77
CA ALA A 168 7.90 -6.44 0.59
C ALA A 168 9.38 -6.71 0.33
N LEU A 169 10.06 -7.46 1.19
CA LEU A 169 11.46 -7.80 0.97
C LEU A 169 11.65 -8.86 -0.12
N ASN A 170 10.63 -9.70 -0.37
CA ASN A 170 10.69 -10.83 -1.29
C ASN A 170 9.80 -10.63 -2.55
N GLU A 171 9.52 -9.38 -2.91
CA GLU A 171 8.92 -9.03 -4.21
C GLU A 171 10.03 -8.63 -5.18
N HIS A 172 10.14 -9.36 -6.29
CA HIS A 172 11.22 -9.22 -7.26
C HIS A 172 10.70 -9.07 -8.70
N ARG A 173 9.38 -8.93 -8.93
CA ARG A 173 8.87 -8.70 -10.30
C ARG A 173 9.25 -7.30 -10.77
N PRO A 174 9.87 -7.15 -11.96
CA PRO A 174 10.30 -5.85 -12.47
C PRO A 174 9.13 -4.88 -12.74
N LEU A 175 7.91 -5.40 -12.97
CA LEU A 175 6.70 -4.58 -13.16
C LEU A 175 5.97 -4.24 -11.85
N PHE A 176 6.62 -4.48 -10.71
CA PHE A 176 6.16 -4.12 -9.36
C PHE A 176 7.26 -3.33 -8.61
N PRO A 177 7.77 -2.23 -9.19
CA PRO A 177 8.72 -1.36 -8.48
C PRO A 177 8.09 -0.81 -7.21
N LEU A 178 8.87 -0.77 -6.13
CA LEU A 178 8.45 -0.13 -4.90
C LEU A 178 8.56 1.39 -5.06
N ASP A 179 7.49 2.11 -4.75
CA ASP A 179 7.54 3.56 -4.55
C ASP A 179 7.84 3.86 -3.09
N SER A 180 9.09 4.17 -2.78
CA SER A 180 9.48 4.50 -1.41
C SER A 180 8.81 5.80 -0.92
N ILE A 181 8.60 5.89 0.38
CA ILE A 181 8.26 7.16 1.05
C ILE A 181 9.51 7.92 1.55
N ASP A 182 10.70 7.31 1.50
CA ASP A 182 11.96 8.03 1.60
C ASP A 182 12.20 8.79 0.29
N HIS A 183 12.53 10.06 0.41
CA HIS A 183 12.83 10.93 -0.72
C HIS A 183 14.07 10.49 -1.51
N SER A 184 15.06 9.87 -0.86
CA SER A 184 16.39 9.64 -1.46
C SER A 184 17.06 8.30 -1.12
N GLY A 185 16.40 7.41 -0.36
CA GLY A 185 16.92 6.07 -0.04
C GLY A 185 18.10 6.07 0.93
N GLY A 186 18.11 7.00 1.88
CA GLY A 186 19.24 7.26 2.78
C GLY A 186 19.27 8.66 3.39
N GLY A 187 18.37 9.55 2.96
CA GLY A 187 18.17 10.88 3.56
C GLY A 187 17.56 10.82 4.96
N GLY A 188 16.97 9.67 5.31
CA GLY A 188 16.26 9.46 6.56
C GLY A 188 14.84 10.04 6.49
N LEU A 189 13.92 9.36 7.16
CA LEU A 189 12.54 9.79 7.25
C LEU A 189 12.37 10.87 8.32
N SER A 190 11.45 11.82 8.08
CA SER A 190 11.02 12.75 9.13
C SER A 190 10.33 11.98 10.26
N ALA A 191 10.25 12.59 11.46
CA ALA A 191 9.80 11.90 12.67
C ALA A 191 8.37 11.33 12.61
N ASN A 192 7.55 11.80 11.66
CA ASN A 192 6.18 11.37 11.42
C ASN A 192 6.03 10.47 10.18
N ARG A 193 7.13 9.86 9.73
CA ARG A 193 7.19 8.95 8.59
C ARG A 193 7.93 7.68 9.02
N VAL A 194 7.38 6.52 8.68
CA VAL A 194 8.03 5.23 8.92
C VAL A 194 7.84 4.31 7.72
N GLU A 195 8.94 3.80 7.19
CA GLU A 195 8.97 2.80 6.14
C GLU A 195 9.65 1.54 6.68
N GLN A 196 8.96 0.40 6.61
CA GLN A 196 9.42 -0.84 7.24
C GLN A 196 9.31 -2.03 6.28
N GLY A 197 10.44 -2.72 6.10
CA GLY A 197 10.51 -3.94 5.30
C GLY A 197 10.02 -5.15 6.10
N PHE A 198 9.21 -5.99 5.46
CA PHE A 198 8.74 -7.27 6.00
C PHE A 198 9.13 -8.43 5.09
N LEU A 199 9.45 -9.58 5.69
CA LEU A 199 9.62 -10.82 4.93
C LEU A 199 8.29 -11.19 4.29
N GLY A 200 8.29 -11.35 2.97
CA GLY A 200 7.06 -11.54 2.20
C GLY A 200 7.18 -11.03 0.77
N ALA A 201 6.47 -11.67 -0.16
CA ALA A 201 6.16 -11.10 -1.47
C ALA A 201 5.03 -10.06 -1.36
N HIS A 202 4.68 -9.38 -2.46
CA HIS A 202 3.69 -8.31 -2.47
C HIS A 202 2.34 -8.67 -1.80
N SER A 203 1.81 -9.86 -2.06
CA SER A 203 0.56 -10.32 -1.44
C SER A 203 0.73 -10.96 -0.06
N ASP A 204 1.96 -11.25 0.38
CA ASP A 204 2.26 -11.55 1.79
C ASP A 204 2.23 -10.27 2.64
N LEU A 205 2.07 -9.08 2.03
CA LEU A 205 1.92 -7.81 2.74
C LEU A 205 0.52 -7.23 2.66
N GLY A 206 -0.08 -7.23 1.47
CA GLY A 206 -1.43 -6.69 1.29
C GLY A 206 -2.55 -7.70 1.43
N GLY A 207 -2.23 -8.98 1.64
CA GLY A 207 -3.18 -10.09 1.51
C GLY A 207 -3.34 -10.55 0.05
N GLY A 208 -3.98 -11.70 -0.12
CA GLY A 208 -4.24 -12.27 -1.45
C GLY A 208 -3.87 -13.74 -1.65
N TYR A 209 -3.07 -14.31 -0.74
CA TYR A 209 -2.73 -15.73 -0.78
C TYR A 209 -3.75 -16.63 -0.06
N ASN A 210 -4.73 -16.07 0.66
CA ASN A 210 -5.88 -16.80 1.21
C ASN A 210 -6.95 -17.11 0.14
N ARG A 211 -6.54 -17.76 -0.96
CA ARG A 211 -7.47 -18.17 -2.02
C ARG A 211 -8.21 -19.43 -1.62
N ASN A 212 -9.55 -19.39 -1.72
CA ASN A 212 -10.43 -20.56 -1.53
C ASN A 212 -10.15 -21.71 -2.52
N ASP A 213 -9.36 -21.46 -3.58
CA ASP A 213 -9.16 -22.38 -4.71
C ASP A 213 -7.68 -22.77 -4.95
N GLN A 214 -6.74 -22.28 -4.13
CA GLN A 214 -5.35 -22.78 -4.16
C GLN A 214 -5.22 -23.97 -3.21
N GLY A 215 -4.32 -24.90 -3.52
CA GLY A 215 -4.02 -25.98 -2.57
C GLY A 215 -3.53 -25.36 -1.25
N VAL A 216 -3.94 -25.93 -0.11
CA VAL A 216 -3.58 -25.48 1.25
C VAL A 216 -2.09 -25.15 1.43
N ALA A 217 -1.23 -25.76 0.60
CA ALA A 217 0.22 -25.57 0.57
C ALA A 217 0.72 -24.23 -0.03
N GLN A 218 -0.15 -23.41 -0.62
CA GLN A 218 0.16 -22.05 -1.14
C GLN A 218 -0.59 -20.94 -0.38
N ASN A 219 -1.25 -21.29 0.72
CA ASN A 219 -1.82 -20.30 1.62
C ASN A 219 -0.75 -19.93 2.66
N GLY A 220 -0.81 -18.73 3.19
CA GLY A 220 0.08 -18.24 4.24
C GLY A 220 -0.59 -17.09 5.00
N ASP A 221 -0.22 -16.93 6.27
CA ASP A 221 -0.73 -15.88 7.16
C ASP A 221 0.31 -14.78 7.43
N LEU A 222 1.37 -14.70 6.62
CA LEU A 222 2.39 -13.66 6.75
C LEU A 222 1.85 -12.23 6.61
N SER A 223 0.74 -12.04 5.89
CA SER A 223 0.06 -10.74 5.79
C SER A 223 -0.45 -10.22 7.12
N ASP A 224 -0.63 -11.07 8.12
CA ASP A 224 -1.13 -10.63 9.42
C ASP A 224 -0.08 -9.82 10.19
N ILE A 225 1.23 -10.05 9.95
CA ILE A 225 2.31 -9.27 10.56
C ILE A 225 2.25 -7.77 10.17
N PRO A 226 2.26 -7.40 8.88
CA PRO A 226 2.14 -6.00 8.48
C PRO A 226 0.76 -5.42 8.81
N LEU A 227 -0.31 -6.22 8.87
CA LEU A 227 -1.61 -5.75 9.38
C LEU A 227 -1.50 -5.31 10.84
N GLN A 228 -0.97 -6.17 11.70
CA GLN A 228 -0.74 -5.88 13.13
C GLN A 228 0.10 -4.61 13.30
N TRP A 229 1.19 -4.51 12.54
CA TRP A 229 2.03 -3.33 12.55
C TRP A 229 1.29 -2.07 12.12
N MET A 230 0.51 -2.12 11.04
CA MET A 230 -0.22 -0.96 10.53
C MET A 230 -1.30 -0.49 11.52
N VAL A 231 -1.99 -1.41 12.18
CA VAL A 231 -2.92 -1.09 13.28
C VAL A 231 -2.19 -0.32 14.38
N ASN A 232 -1.00 -0.78 14.80
CA ASN A 232 -0.21 -0.06 15.80
C ASN A 232 0.21 1.34 15.33
N GLN A 233 0.60 1.50 14.05
CA GLN A 233 0.92 2.81 13.49
C GLN A 233 -0.29 3.76 13.52
N ALA A 234 -1.49 3.25 13.24
CA ALA A 234 -2.72 4.01 13.31
C ALA A 234 -3.03 4.45 14.75
N GLU A 235 -2.91 3.54 15.72
CA GLU A 235 -3.09 3.84 17.15
C GLU A 235 -2.10 4.89 17.65
N ARG A 236 -0.83 4.81 17.23
CA ARG A 236 0.20 5.83 17.53
C ARG A 236 -0.12 7.19 16.92
N ALA A 237 -0.81 7.22 15.78
CA ALA A 237 -1.32 8.44 15.16
C ALA A 237 -2.63 8.96 15.79
N GLY A 238 -3.15 8.27 16.82
CA GLY A 238 -4.36 8.64 17.54
C GLY A 238 -5.66 8.17 16.87
N ILE A 239 -5.60 7.13 16.04
CA ILE A 239 -6.79 6.44 15.50
C ILE A 239 -7.20 5.36 16.50
N GLU A 240 -8.49 5.28 16.81
CA GLU A 240 -9.04 4.15 17.57
C GLU A 240 -9.22 2.95 16.63
N MET A 241 -8.71 1.79 17.00
CA MET A 241 -8.82 0.55 16.24
C MET A 241 -9.51 -0.53 17.09
N GLY A 242 -10.30 -1.39 16.44
CA GLY A 242 -10.89 -2.56 17.07
C GLY A 242 -9.82 -3.58 17.49
N GLU A 243 -10.13 -4.42 18.47
CA GLU A 243 -9.21 -5.47 18.92
C GLU A 243 -9.02 -6.52 17.81
N LEU A 244 -7.77 -6.75 17.42
CA LEU A 244 -7.41 -7.80 16.47
C LEU A 244 -7.85 -9.18 16.98
N SER A 245 -8.49 -9.95 16.10
CA SER A 245 -8.89 -11.33 16.40
C SER A 245 -7.66 -12.20 16.73
N LEU A 246 -7.88 -13.33 17.41
CA LEU A 246 -6.79 -14.27 17.70
C LEU A 246 -6.14 -14.81 16.42
N GLU A 247 -6.93 -14.96 15.35
CA GLU A 247 -6.45 -15.35 14.02
C GLU A 247 -5.41 -14.36 13.51
N HIS A 248 -5.73 -13.06 13.43
CA HIS A 248 -4.79 -12.06 12.90
C HIS A 248 -3.68 -11.65 13.88
N ARG A 249 -3.65 -12.22 15.09
CA ARG A 249 -2.54 -12.08 16.04
C ARG A 249 -1.60 -13.29 16.05
N THR A 250 -2.01 -14.40 15.42
CA THR A 250 -1.26 -15.66 15.49
C THR A 250 -0.77 -16.04 14.10
N ILE A 251 0.55 -16.05 13.93
CA ILE A 251 1.16 -16.57 12.70
C ILE A 251 1.36 -18.08 12.85
N SER A 252 0.51 -18.84 12.18
CA SER A 252 0.42 -20.31 12.26
C SER A 252 0.93 -21.02 11.01
N ASN A 253 0.99 -20.32 9.88
CA ASN A 253 1.40 -20.83 8.58
C ASN A 253 2.29 -19.80 7.86
N PRO A 254 3.54 -19.60 8.35
CA PRO A 254 4.45 -18.55 7.88
C PRO A 254 5.11 -18.92 6.54
N THR A 255 4.29 -19.18 5.53
CA THR A 255 4.68 -19.51 4.16
C THR A 255 5.13 -18.26 3.44
N LEU A 256 6.40 -18.23 3.06
CA LEU A 256 6.98 -17.14 2.29
C LEU A 256 6.84 -17.41 0.79
N HIS A 257 6.12 -16.53 0.10
CA HIS A 257 6.01 -16.61 -1.35
C HIS A 257 7.16 -15.85 -2.03
N ASP A 258 7.54 -16.28 -3.23
CA ASP A 258 8.40 -15.49 -4.13
C ASP A 258 7.53 -14.99 -5.26
N SER A 259 7.53 -13.69 -5.46
CA SER A 259 7.01 -13.12 -6.68
C SER A 259 8.19 -12.62 -7.49
N GLY A 260 8.71 -13.45 -8.38
CA GLY A 260 9.81 -13.07 -9.26
C GLY A 260 10.60 -14.24 -9.83
N GLY A 261 11.49 -13.93 -10.75
CA GLY A 261 12.49 -14.86 -11.26
C GLY A 261 13.89 -14.35 -10.91
N ASN A 262 14.83 -14.54 -11.84
CA ASN A 262 16.20 -14.02 -11.68
C ASN A 262 16.32 -12.50 -11.90
N ILE A 263 15.23 -11.84 -12.29
CA ILE A 263 15.13 -10.38 -12.40
C ILE A 263 14.64 -9.84 -11.06
N ASP A 264 15.06 -8.63 -10.69
CA ASP A 264 14.66 -7.97 -9.45
C ASP A 264 13.83 -6.72 -9.72
N ARG A 265 13.04 -6.28 -8.73
CA ARG A 265 12.33 -5.00 -8.79
C ARG A 265 13.27 -3.86 -8.41
N VAL A 266 12.99 -2.68 -8.95
CA VAL A 266 13.65 -1.44 -8.52
C VAL A 266 12.89 -0.80 -7.36
N ILE A 267 13.61 -0.08 -6.50
CA ILE A 267 13.06 0.86 -5.53
C ILE A 267 13.19 2.26 -6.12
N ARG A 268 12.08 3.00 -6.15
CA ARG A 268 12.00 4.36 -6.69
C ARG A 268 11.90 5.37 -5.56
N TYR A 269 12.66 6.45 -5.69
CA TYR A 269 12.72 7.54 -4.73
C TYR A 269 12.25 8.85 -5.39
N PRO A 270 11.41 9.66 -4.73
CA PRO A 270 10.93 10.94 -5.26
C PRO A 270 11.99 11.91 -5.77
N ASP A 271 13.18 11.93 -5.15
CA ASP A 271 14.28 12.84 -5.53
C ASP A 271 15.18 12.26 -6.63
N ASP A 272 14.90 11.05 -7.15
CA ASP A 272 15.61 10.52 -8.30
C ASP A 272 15.37 11.44 -9.52
N PRO A 273 16.41 11.93 -10.21
CA PRO A 273 16.28 12.68 -11.46
C PRO A 273 15.36 12.03 -12.49
N ASP A 274 15.27 10.69 -12.46
CA ASP A 274 14.44 9.91 -13.37
C ASP A 274 13.05 9.57 -12.79
N TRP A 275 12.65 10.06 -11.62
CA TRP A 275 11.38 9.76 -10.93
C TRP A 275 10.16 9.75 -11.87
N ASN A 276 10.01 10.80 -12.68
CA ASN A 276 8.91 10.92 -13.65
C ASN A 276 9.03 9.92 -14.81
N ALA A 277 10.24 9.67 -15.31
CA ALA A 277 10.48 8.72 -16.39
C ALA A 277 10.28 7.27 -15.94
N GLN A 278 10.74 6.93 -14.73
CA GLN A 278 10.56 5.64 -14.07
C GLN A 278 9.09 5.31 -13.79
N GLN A 279 8.21 6.31 -13.73
CA GLN A 279 6.76 6.11 -13.65
C GLN A 279 6.09 5.87 -15.01
N GLN A 280 6.72 6.29 -16.11
CA GLN A 280 6.08 6.41 -17.42
C GLN A 280 6.45 5.30 -18.40
N GLN A 281 7.67 4.72 -18.40
CA GLN A 281 8.03 3.54 -19.22
C GLN A 281 9.46 2.99 -18.99
N ASN A 282 9.66 1.72 -19.37
CA ASN A 282 10.91 0.93 -19.43
C ASN A 282 11.40 0.21 -18.14
N LEU A 283 10.46 -0.26 -17.31
CA LEU A 283 10.73 -1.07 -16.10
C LEU A 283 11.50 -2.38 -16.32
N LEU A 284 11.56 -2.88 -17.56
CA LEU A 284 12.33 -4.08 -17.89
C LEU A 284 13.82 -3.79 -18.10
N ASN A 285 14.18 -2.56 -18.48
CA ASN A 285 15.55 -2.11 -18.74
C ASN A 285 15.81 -0.73 -18.09
N PRO A 286 15.76 -0.61 -16.75
CA PRO A 286 15.93 0.68 -16.06
C PRO A 286 17.33 1.29 -16.27
N GLU A 287 18.34 0.49 -16.60
CA GLU A 287 19.72 0.93 -16.90
C GLU A 287 19.83 1.75 -18.21
N GLU A 288 18.87 1.63 -19.13
CA GLU A 288 18.89 2.35 -20.42
C GLU A 288 18.38 3.81 -20.28
N SER A 289 17.87 4.20 -19.11
CA SER A 289 17.26 5.52 -18.83
C SER A 289 18.29 6.66 -18.73
N GLY A 290 19.57 6.35 -18.56
CA GLY A 290 20.66 7.33 -18.57
C GLY A 290 20.85 8.17 -17.30
N GLY A 291 20.06 7.94 -16.23
CA GLY A 291 20.23 8.60 -14.94
C GLY A 291 20.93 7.74 -13.88
N SER A 292 20.50 7.89 -12.63
CA SER A 292 21.08 7.26 -11.43
C SER A 292 21.11 5.74 -11.58
N GLN A 293 22.12 5.07 -10.99
CA GLN A 293 22.13 3.61 -10.97
C GLN A 293 20.88 3.10 -10.22
N PRO A 294 20.09 2.18 -10.80
CA PRO A 294 18.92 1.64 -10.12
C PRO A 294 19.29 0.98 -8.79
N VAL A 295 18.46 1.17 -7.77
CA VAL A 295 18.55 0.45 -6.51
C VAL A 295 17.57 -0.73 -6.58
N TYR A 296 18.07 -1.94 -6.36
CA TYR A 296 17.26 -3.15 -6.44
C TYR A 296 16.84 -3.65 -5.06
N GLN A 297 15.70 -4.33 -4.97
CA GLN A 297 15.15 -4.82 -3.68
C GLN A 297 16.08 -5.80 -2.96
N ARG A 298 16.83 -6.64 -3.69
CA ARG A 298 17.82 -7.58 -3.12
C ARG A 298 19.06 -6.88 -2.54
N ASP A 299 19.29 -5.63 -2.90
CA ASP A 299 20.36 -4.81 -2.35
C ASP A 299 19.97 -4.15 -1.01
N ASP A 300 18.70 -4.26 -0.60
CA ASP A 300 18.24 -3.79 0.69
C ASP A 300 18.99 -4.52 1.82
N PRO A 301 19.67 -3.80 2.74
CA PRO A 301 20.35 -4.42 3.88
C PRO A 301 19.44 -5.30 4.74
N LEU A 302 18.15 -4.95 4.88
CA LEU A 302 17.18 -5.76 5.61
C LEU A 302 16.92 -7.10 4.93
N TYR A 303 16.91 -7.15 3.59
CA TYR A 303 16.75 -8.41 2.84
C TYR A 303 17.87 -9.40 3.21
N GLN A 304 19.11 -8.94 3.22
CA GLN A 304 20.27 -9.76 3.57
C GLN A 304 20.29 -10.13 5.06
N GLN A 305 19.88 -9.21 5.92
CA GLN A 305 19.86 -9.42 7.37
C GLN A 305 18.85 -10.50 7.79
N LEU A 306 17.69 -10.54 7.11
CA LEU A 306 16.58 -11.44 7.46
C LEU A 306 16.59 -12.77 6.72
N GLU A 307 17.44 -12.92 5.69
CA GLU A 307 17.62 -14.17 4.95
C GLU A 307 17.81 -15.41 5.85
N PRO A 308 18.62 -15.37 6.92
CA PRO A 308 18.85 -16.54 7.77
C PRO A 308 17.61 -17.07 8.49
N TYR A 309 16.49 -16.34 8.51
CA TYR A 309 15.23 -16.77 9.12
C TYR A 309 14.35 -17.58 8.15
N ILE A 310 14.80 -17.81 6.91
CA ILE A 310 14.03 -18.53 5.89
C ILE A 310 14.54 -19.96 5.79
N ASP A 311 13.70 -20.94 6.16
CA ASP A 311 13.97 -22.35 5.87
C ASP A 311 13.57 -22.67 4.42
N ARG A 312 14.56 -22.67 3.53
CA ARG A 312 14.39 -23.01 2.11
C ARG A 312 14.32 -24.51 1.83
N SER A 313 14.50 -25.38 2.83
CA SER A 313 14.36 -26.83 2.63
C SER A 313 12.92 -27.25 2.29
N THR A 314 11.96 -26.37 2.60
CA THR A 314 10.53 -26.52 2.31
C THR A 314 10.10 -25.87 0.99
N ALA A 315 11.03 -25.31 0.22
CA ALA A 315 10.73 -24.61 -1.03
C ALA A 315 10.02 -25.51 -2.04
N GLN A 316 8.99 -24.96 -2.69
CA GLN A 316 8.19 -25.62 -3.73
C GLN A 316 7.62 -24.56 -4.68
N ASP A 317 6.97 -24.96 -5.77
CA ASP A 317 6.48 -24.03 -6.80
C ASP A 317 5.69 -22.85 -6.20
N GLY A 318 6.23 -21.63 -6.32
CA GLY A 318 5.63 -20.39 -5.82
C GLY A 318 5.93 -20.03 -4.36
N VAL A 319 6.63 -20.91 -3.62
CA VAL A 319 6.99 -20.76 -2.20
C VAL A 319 8.50 -20.81 -2.04
N VAL A 320 9.08 -19.75 -1.46
CA VAL A 320 10.52 -19.65 -1.15
C VAL A 320 10.90 -20.59 -0.02
N GLY A 321 10.02 -20.74 0.96
CA GLY A 321 10.28 -21.50 2.16
C GLY A 321 9.29 -21.15 3.27
N ILE A 322 9.62 -21.62 4.48
CA ILE A 322 8.88 -21.32 5.70
C ILE A 322 9.74 -20.40 6.56
N ILE A 323 9.15 -19.36 7.14
CA ILE A 323 9.88 -18.46 8.06
C ILE A 323 9.96 -19.11 9.44
N ASP A 324 11.14 -19.11 10.04
CA ASP A 324 11.35 -19.35 11.47
C ASP A 324 10.71 -18.19 12.24
N ILE A 325 9.44 -18.38 12.59
CA ILE A 325 8.64 -17.32 13.18
C ILE A 325 9.18 -16.91 14.56
N ASP A 326 9.71 -17.83 15.37
CA ASP A 326 10.24 -17.49 16.70
C ASP A 326 11.46 -16.57 16.59
N ALA A 327 12.35 -16.84 15.62
CA ALA A 327 13.53 -16.01 15.35
C ALA A 327 13.13 -14.66 14.74
N TYR A 328 12.20 -14.66 13.78
CA TYR A 328 11.73 -13.44 13.13
C TYR A 328 10.97 -12.53 14.11
N ASP A 329 10.12 -13.11 14.94
CA ASP A 329 9.38 -12.43 16.01
C ASP A 329 10.31 -11.77 17.02
N SER A 330 11.33 -12.51 17.45
CA SER A 330 12.38 -11.99 18.31
C SER A 330 13.10 -10.79 17.67
N TRP A 331 13.30 -10.83 16.35
CA TRP A 331 13.90 -9.71 15.61
C TRP A 331 12.95 -8.51 15.53
N LEU A 332 11.68 -8.71 15.18
CA LEU A 332 10.66 -7.66 15.08
C LEU A 332 10.54 -6.89 16.42
N ASN A 333 10.44 -7.62 17.54
CA ASN A 333 10.34 -7.06 18.88
C ASN A 333 11.58 -6.27 19.33
N GLN A 334 12.78 -6.64 18.86
CA GLN A 334 14.02 -5.94 19.19
C GLN A 334 14.19 -4.63 18.41
N HIS A 335 13.59 -4.54 17.22
CA HIS A 335 13.65 -3.37 16.35
C HIS A 335 12.39 -2.52 16.53
N ARG A 336 12.38 -1.77 17.64
CA ARG A 336 11.28 -0.97 18.26
C ARG A 336 10.40 -0.05 17.37
N SER A 337 10.59 -0.04 16.05
CA SER A 337 9.63 0.51 15.08
C SER A 337 8.49 -0.47 14.75
N VAL A 338 8.57 -1.72 15.18
CA VAL A 338 7.67 -2.82 14.78
C VAL A 338 6.93 -3.44 15.97
N ASP A 339 6.00 -2.70 16.59
CA ASP A 339 5.14 -3.28 17.63
C ASP A 339 4.04 -4.11 16.95
N VAL A 340 4.22 -5.43 16.95
CA VAL A 340 3.24 -6.42 16.50
C VAL A 340 2.42 -6.84 17.75
N LEU A 341 1.09 -6.83 17.63
CA LEU A 341 0.17 -6.99 18.77
C LEU A 341 -0.06 -8.49 19.06
N TYR A 342 0.68 -9.07 20.00
CA TYR A 342 0.38 -10.42 20.53
C TYR A 342 -0.93 -10.47 21.32
#